data_AF-A0A937XF41-F1
#
_entry.id   AF-A0A937XF41-F1
#
_cell.length_a   1.000
_cell.length_b   1.000
_cell.length_c   1.000
_cell.angle_alpha   90.00
_cell.angle_beta   90.00
_cell.angle_gamma   90.00
#
_symmetry.space_group_name_H-M   'P 1'
#
loop_
_entity.id
_entity.type
_entity.pdbx_description
1 polymer ?
#
loop_
_entity_poly.entity_id
_entity_poly.type
_entity_poly.pdbx_seq_one_letter_code
_entity_poly.pdbx_strand_id
1 'polypeptide(L)'
;MGVFLMTTSARRHDRGVTLLELLVVLMVLSIILTAAVKTWDVTLERGRAQTTANKLQQLVKVIVGDPDYIVAGQRADFGFVGDEGRLPDSLPELVNRPPSDSVWRGPYIRSTFNQSADGYRMDGWGDSIVYGRQRYASNDSLFVRSYGGRGVVDRSRWQTLNFPYTYQALVNNQVTGRIVDIRGDPVPLGRAIIVDNVRVRLWTPKAGRDTFEQKIQADAANFTFAGVPQGIHRVEASLIRFTIPSETLTTVQDVPVYPGSGARDVIMRIPVDWDDI
;
A
#
# COMPACT_ATOMS: atom_id res chain seq x y z
N MET A 1 70.26 77.00 10.45
CA MET A 1 68.78 76.94 10.53
C MET A 1 68.37 75.74 9.69
N GLY A 2 68.04 74.59 10.29
CA GLY A 2 66.65 74.19 10.63
C GLY A 2 65.91 73.82 9.33
N VAL A 3 65.47 72.58 9.09
CA VAL A 3 64.27 71.98 9.70
C VAL A 3 64.34 70.46 9.62
N PHE A 4 63.95 69.84 10.74
CA PHE A 4 63.80 68.41 11.00
C PHE A 4 62.37 68.00 10.58
N LEU A 5 62.20 67.03 9.67
CA LEU A 5 60.88 66.44 9.38
C LEU A 5 60.72 65.13 10.16
N MET A 6 59.88 65.19 11.20
CA MET A 6 59.41 64.06 11.98
C MET A 6 58.59 63.10 11.12
N THR A 7 59.02 61.84 11.04
CA THR A 7 58.19 60.73 10.62
C THR A 7 57.31 60.30 11.80
N THR A 8 56.00 60.50 11.70
CA THR A 8 55.03 59.96 12.67
C THR A 8 54.92 58.46 12.47
N SER A 9 55.60 57.70 13.33
CA SER A 9 55.44 56.25 13.47
C SER A 9 54.09 55.95 14.14
N ALA A 10 53.18 55.31 13.41
CA ALA A 10 51.95 54.76 13.96
C ALA A 10 52.30 53.58 14.88
N ARG A 11 52.23 53.79 16.20
CA ARG A 11 52.36 52.72 17.20
C ARG A 11 51.23 51.72 17.03
N ARG A 12 51.53 50.53 16.50
CA ARG A 12 50.71 49.33 16.72
C ARG A 12 50.69 49.06 18.23
N HIS A 13 49.50 49.16 18.82
CA HIS A 13 49.25 48.64 20.15
C HIS A 13 49.01 47.13 20.01
N ASP A 14 50.09 46.34 20.06
CA ASP A 14 49.97 44.91 20.34
C ASP A 14 49.63 44.76 21.83
N ARG A 15 48.32 44.78 22.12
CA ARG A 15 47.81 44.38 23.43
C ARG A 15 47.95 42.86 23.50
N GLY A 16 48.94 42.39 24.26
CA GLY A 16 49.08 40.98 24.58
C GLY A 16 47.82 40.46 25.25
N VAL A 17 47.24 39.38 24.71
CA VAL A 17 46.09 38.69 25.30
C VAL A 17 46.49 38.23 26.69
N THR A 18 45.74 38.64 27.70
CA THR A 18 46.02 38.21 29.08
C THR A 18 45.58 36.75 29.26
N LEU A 19 46.28 36.00 30.12
CA LEU A 19 45.90 34.62 30.48
C LEU A 19 44.43 34.53 30.93
N LEU A 20 43.95 35.56 31.63
CA LEU A 20 42.56 35.65 32.09
C LEU A 20 41.58 35.79 30.93
N GLU A 21 41.89 36.62 29.93
CA GLU A 21 41.03 36.83 28.76
C GLU A 21 40.91 35.55 27.92
N LEU A 22 42.02 34.85 27.72
CA LEU A 22 42.03 33.55 27.05
C LEU A 22 41.21 32.51 27.84
N LEU A 23 41.28 32.51 29.17
CA LEU A 23 40.49 31.62 30.02
C LEU A 23 38.99 31.92 29.93
N VAL A 24 38.58 33.18 29.99
CA VAL A 24 37.17 33.59 29.85
C VAL A 24 36.62 33.22 28.48
N VAL A 25 37.40 33.44 27.41
CA VAL A 25 37.01 33.06 26.05
C VAL A 25 36.83 31.55 25.93
N LEU A 26 37.75 30.74 26.46
CA LEU A 26 37.62 29.28 26.45
C LEU A 26 36.40 28.80 27.27
N MET A 27 36.10 29.45 28.40
CA MET A 27 34.92 29.15 29.19
C MET A 27 33.63 29.42 28.40
N VAL A 28 33.50 30.60 27.79
CA VAL A 28 32.32 30.96 26.99
C VAL A 28 32.19 30.04 25.77
N LEU A 29 33.29 29.73 25.08
CA LEU A 29 33.31 28.78 23.97
C LEU A 29 32.83 27.39 24.40
N SER A 30 33.21 26.91 25.59
CA SER A 30 32.77 25.60 26.09
C SER A 30 31.25 25.53 26.31
N ILE A 31 30.66 26.63 26.80
CA ILE A 31 29.21 26.74 27.04
C ILE A 31 28.45 26.75 25.70
N ILE A 32 28.92 27.55 24.74
CA ILE A 32 28.31 27.64 23.41
C ILE A 32 28.42 26.30 22.67
N LEU A 33 29.58 25.64 22.74
CA LEU A 33 29.80 24.35 22.08
C LEU A 33 28.86 23.27 22.64
N THR A 34 28.66 23.25 23.96
CA THR A 34 27.74 22.31 24.60
C THR A 34 26.29 22.54 24.17
N ALA A 35 25.85 23.80 24.05
CA ALA A 35 24.51 24.14 23.56
C ALA A 35 24.32 23.79 22.07
N ALA A 36 25.36 23.98 21.25
CA ALA A 36 25.35 23.65 19.83
C ALA A 36 25.18 22.14 19.60
N VAL A 37 25.94 21.30 20.31
CA VAL A 37 25.84 19.83 20.20
C VAL A 37 24.43 19.33 20.55
N LYS A 38 23.86 19.79 21.67
CA LYS A 38 22.49 19.40 22.07
C LYS A 38 21.43 19.74 21.04
N THR A 39 21.60 20.85 20.31
CA THR A 39 20.64 21.30 19.29
C THR A 39 20.72 20.46 18.01
N TRP A 40 21.91 20.00 17.64
CA TRP A 40 22.12 19.12 16.49
C TRP A 40 21.50 17.74 16.69
N ASP A 41 21.66 17.15 17.88
CA ASP A 41 21.09 15.83 18.18
C ASP A 41 19.56 15.81 18.03
N VAL A 42 18.87 16.85 18.52
CA VAL A 42 17.40 16.96 18.41
C VAL A 42 16.96 17.11 16.95
N THR A 43 17.71 17.85 16.14
CA THR A 43 17.37 18.09 14.74
C THR A 43 17.54 16.82 13.90
N LEU A 44 18.65 16.11 14.08
CA LEU A 44 18.90 14.83 13.43
C LEU A 44 17.83 13.80 13.81
N GLU A 45 17.46 13.75 15.08
CA GLU A 45 16.47 12.79 15.58
C GLU A 45 15.08 13.04 14.97
N ARG A 46 14.65 14.30 14.88
CA ARG A 46 13.40 14.68 14.20
C ARG A 46 13.44 14.30 12.72
N GLY A 47 14.57 14.54 12.05
CA GLY A 47 14.76 14.16 10.65
C GLY A 47 14.62 12.65 10.41
N ARG A 48 15.24 11.84 11.28
CA ARG A 48 15.11 10.37 11.25
C ARG A 48 13.69 9.90 11.51
N ALA A 49 13.02 10.51 12.49
CA ALA A 49 11.62 10.20 12.80
C ALA A 49 10.70 10.50 11.62
N GLN A 50 10.79 11.70 11.03
CA GLN A 50 9.97 12.07 9.88
C GLN A 50 10.22 11.18 8.66
N THR A 51 11.49 10.89 8.37
CA THR A 51 11.87 9.99 7.27
C THR A 51 11.27 8.59 7.48
N THR A 52 11.33 8.09 8.72
CA THR A 52 10.75 6.80 9.09
C THR A 52 9.23 6.81 8.94
N ALA A 53 8.54 7.83 9.44
CA ALA A 53 7.09 7.97 9.29
C ALA A 53 6.65 7.94 7.82
N ASN A 54 7.34 8.69 6.95
CA ASN A 54 7.08 8.68 5.51
C ASN A 54 7.29 7.29 4.89
N LYS A 55 8.36 6.58 5.29
CA LYS A 55 8.59 5.20 4.84
C LYS A 55 7.48 4.25 5.29
N LEU A 56 7.05 4.32 6.54
CA LEU A 56 5.95 3.49 7.05
C LEU A 56 4.66 3.73 6.27
N GLN A 57 4.33 4.99 5.98
CA GLN A 57 3.17 5.34 5.15
C GLN A 57 3.30 4.79 3.72
N GLN A 58 4.47 4.91 3.11
CA GLN A 58 4.73 4.34 1.79
C GLN A 58 4.57 2.82 1.80
N LEU A 59 5.08 2.12 2.82
CA LEU A 59 4.93 0.67 2.95
C LEU A 59 3.45 0.26 3.05
N VAL A 60 2.66 0.93 3.87
CA VAL A 60 1.22 0.65 3.96
C VAL A 60 0.54 0.90 2.62
N LYS A 61 0.86 2.03 1.97
CA LYS A 61 0.30 2.40 0.66
C LYS A 61 0.61 1.37 -0.42
N VAL A 62 1.84 0.87 -0.52
CA VAL A 62 2.18 -0.13 -1.56
C VAL A 62 1.60 -1.51 -1.29
N ILE A 63 1.34 -1.85 -0.02
CA ILE A 63 0.73 -3.14 0.34
C ILE A 63 -0.77 -3.13 0.04
N VAL A 64 -1.47 -2.06 0.45
CA VAL A 64 -2.94 -1.95 0.39
C VAL A 64 -3.44 -1.21 -0.86
N GLY A 65 -2.57 -0.46 -1.53
CA GLY A 65 -2.88 0.47 -2.60
C GLY A 65 -3.30 1.85 -2.09
N ASP A 66 -3.31 2.81 -3.02
CA ASP A 66 -3.82 4.16 -2.82
C ASP A 66 -5.34 4.24 -3.03
N PRO A 67 -6.14 4.57 -1.99
CA PRO A 67 -7.58 4.81 -2.17
C PRO A 67 -7.88 6.05 -3.02
N ASP A 68 -6.97 7.02 -3.08
CA ASP A 68 -7.16 8.29 -3.77
C ASP A 68 -6.78 8.22 -5.26
N TYR A 69 -6.15 7.12 -5.70
CA TYR A 69 -5.79 6.91 -7.09
C TYR A 69 -6.97 6.37 -7.90
N ILE A 70 -7.72 7.30 -8.50
CA ILE A 70 -8.95 7.02 -9.26
C ILE A 70 -8.71 7.23 -10.76
N VAL A 71 -9.11 6.24 -11.56
CA VAL A 71 -9.10 6.30 -13.04
C VAL A 71 -10.50 5.97 -13.54
N ALA A 72 -11.03 6.81 -14.45
CA ALA A 72 -12.38 6.65 -15.00
C ALA A 72 -13.49 6.51 -13.93
N GLY A 73 -13.36 7.20 -12.79
CA GLY A 73 -14.34 7.19 -11.70
C GLY A 73 -14.27 5.96 -10.79
N GLN A 74 -13.29 5.07 -10.97
CA GLN A 74 -13.07 3.91 -10.10
C GLN A 74 -11.65 3.90 -9.53
N ARG A 75 -11.47 3.33 -8.34
CA ARG A 75 -10.14 3.14 -7.77
C ARG A 75 -9.33 2.21 -8.67
N ALA A 76 -8.10 2.62 -8.99
CA ALA A 76 -7.22 1.88 -9.89
C ALA A 76 -6.00 1.25 -9.21
N ASP A 77 -5.69 1.65 -7.98
CA ASP A 77 -4.55 1.10 -7.22
C ASP A 77 -5.01 0.34 -5.97
N PHE A 78 -4.81 -0.97 -5.96
CA PHE A 78 -5.09 -1.87 -4.83
C PHE A 78 -3.82 -2.50 -4.24
N GLY A 79 -2.64 -2.03 -4.66
CA GLY A 79 -1.34 -2.48 -4.17
C GLY A 79 -1.09 -3.97 -4.33
N PHE A 80 -0.12 -4.47 -3.56
CA PHE A 80 0.27 -5.88 -3.55
C PHE A 80 -0.92 -6.81 -3.30
N VAL A 81 -1.80 -6.48 -2.35
CA VAL A 81 -2.95 -7.35 -2.03
C VAL A 81 -3.94 -7.43 -3.18
N GLY A 82 -4.15 -6.32 -3.90
CA GLY A 82 -5.01 -6.26 -5.07
C GLY A 82 -4.59 -7.21 -6.18
N ASP A 83 -3.29 -7.27 -6.41
CA ASP A 83 -2.71 -8.13 -7.44
C ASP A 83 -2.59 -9.57 -6.94
N GLU A 84 -2.01 -9.84 -5.77
CA GLU A 84 -1.68 -11.20 -5.33
C GLU A 84 -2.81 -11.92 -4.58
N GLY A 85 -3.85 -11.21 -4.18
CA GLY A 85 -4.97 -11.75 -3.40
C GLY A 85 -4.61 -12.19 -1.98
N ARG A 86 -3.42 -11.80 -1.51
CA ARG A 86 -2.89 -12.09 -0.17
C ARG A 86 -2.04 -10.93 0.32
N LEU A 87 -1.79 -10.91 1.62
CA LEU A 87 -0.74 -10.07 2.18
C LEU A 87 0.64 -10.60 1.79
N PRO A 88 1.66 -9.72 1.71
CA PRO A 88 3.03 -10.16 1.57
C PRO A 88 3.44 -10.95 2.82
N ASP A 89 4.23 -12.00 2.64
CA ASP A 89 4.82 -12.78 3.73
C ASP A 89 5.96 -12.01 4.38
N SER A 90 6.63 -11.17 3.59
CA SER A 90 7.71 -10.30 4.04
C SER A 90 7.86 -9.08 3.12
N LEU A 91 8.43 -7.99 3.64
CA LEU A 91 8.65 -6.76 2.86
C LEU A 91 9.44 -6.95 1.55
N PRO A 92 10.40 -7.91 1.44
CA PRO A 92 11.05 -8.23 0.17
C PRO A 92 10.16 -8.59 -1.01
N GLU A 93 8.96 -9.13 -0.80
CA GLU A 93 8.03 -9.45 -1.91
C GLU A 93 7.49 -8.18 -2.61
N LEU A 94 7.65 -7.02 -1.99
CA LEU A 94 7.25 -5.74 -2.59
C LEU A 94 8.21 -5.28 -3.71
N VAL A 95 9.43 -5.84 -3.73
CA VAL A 95 10.48 -5.52 -4.70
C VAL A 95 10.79 -6.72 -5.58
N ASN A 96 10.90 -7.90 -4.98
CA ASN A 96 11.24 -9.12 -5.68
C ASN A 96 9.97 -9.83 -6.12
N ARG A 97 9.90 -10.14 -7.42
CA ARG A 97 8.79 -10.91 -7.97
C ARG A 97 8.69 -12.28 -7.26
N PRO A 98 7.49 -12.68 -6.80
CA PRO A 98 7.23 -14.05 -6.35
C PRO A 98 7.40 -15.08 -7.50
N PRO A 99 7.22 -16.39 -7.28
CA PRO A 99 7.38 -17.43 -8.31
C PRO A 99 6.64 -17.14 -9.63
N SER A 100 7.06 -17.75 -10.74
CA SER A 100 6.66 -17.41 -12.13
C SER A 100 5.16 -17.32 -12.41
N ASP A 101 4.33 -18.07 -11.67
CA ASP A 101 2.87 -18.11 -11.84
C ASP A 101 2.13 -16.99 -11.12
N SER A 102 2.89 -16.03 -10.57
CA SER A 102 2.41 -14.88 -9.84
C SER A 102 1.85 -13.80 -10.78
N VAL A 103 0.67 -13.27 -10.45
CA VAL A 103 0.00 -12.14 -11.14
C VAL A 103 0.54 -10.77 -10.69
N TRP A 104 1.58 -10.76 -9.86
CA TRP A 104 2.31 -9.59 -9.38
C TRP A 104 2.63 -8.59 -10.49
N ARG A 105 2.26 -7.32 -10.27
CA ARG A 105 2.50 -6.21 -11.21
C ARG A 105 3.52 -5.20 -10.70
N GLY A 106 4.28 -5.58 -9.68
CA GLY A 106 5.35 -4.77 -9.12
C GLY A 106 6.56 -4.59 -10.06
N PRO A 107 7.68 -4.06 -9.56
CA PRO A 107 7.97 -3.78 -8.15
C PRO A 107 7.15 -2.59 -7.62
N TYR A 108 6.54 -2.77 -6.46
CA TYR A 108 5.71 -1.72 -5.83
C TYR A 108 6.56 -0.67 -5.12
N ILE A 109 7.81 -1.01 -4.77
CA ILE A 109 8.79 -0.05 -4.26
C ILE A 109 9.93 0.03 -5.27
N ARG A 110 10.25 1.26 -5.70
CA ARG A 110 11.43 1.51 -6.51
C ARG A 110 12.65 1.58 -5.59
N SER A 111 13.58 0.65 -5.75
CA SER A 111 14.93 0.79 -5.20
C SER A 111 15.61 1.93 -5.96
N THR A 112 15.69 3.12 -5.35
CA THR A 112 16.50 4.21 -5.93
C THR A 112 17.97 3.80 -5.80
N PHE A 113 18.57 3.42 -6.94
CA PHE A 113 19.97 3.05 -7.06
C PHE A 113 20.89 4.15 -6.51
N ASN A 114 21.61 3.83 -5.43
CA ASN A 114 22.96 4.28 -5.01
C ASN A 114 23.21 4.25 -3.49
N GLN A 115 22.22 3.96 -2.63
CA GLN A 115 22.43 4.04 -1.17
C GLN A 115 22.11 2.77 -0.37
N SER A 116 21.22 1.87 -0.81
CA SER A 116 21.09 0.48 -0.34
C SER A 116 19.88 -0.17 -1.00
N ALA A 117 20.01 -1.38 -1.54
CA ALA A 117 18.88 -2.17 -2.06
C ALA A 117 17.81 -2.45 -1.00
N ASP A 118 18.19 -2.32 0.26
CA ASP A 118 17.39 -2.62 1.45
C ASP A 118 16.91 -1.37 2.19
N GLY A 119 17.16 -0.18 1.64
CA GLY A 119 16.82 1.08 2.31
C GLY A 119 15.33 1.22 2.66
N TYR A 120 14.45 0.54 1.93
CA TYR A 120 13.00 0.56 2.18
C TYR A 120 12.59 -0.24 3.43
N ARG A 121 13.40 -1.21 3.84
CA ARG A 121 13.17 -2.02 5.06
C ARG A 121 13.92 -1.49 6.28
N MET A 122 14.70 -0.41 6.13
CA MET A 122 15.45 0.20 7.23
C MET A 122 14.84 1.55 7.62
N ASP A 123 14.79 1.82 8.92
CA ASP A 123 14.36 3.10 9.45
C ASP A 123 15.48 4.16 9.42
N GLY A 124 15.22 5.35 9.97
CA GLY A 124 16.19 6.44 10.02
C GLY A 124 17.41 6.20 10.92
N TRP A 125 17.38 5.18 11.77
CA TRP A 125 18.47 4.78 12.66
C TRP A 125 19.23 3.55 12.14
N GLY A 126 18.76 2.94 11.05
CA GLY A 126 19.36 1.75 10.45
C GLY A 126 18.78 0.43 10.96
N ASP A 127 17.76 0.48 11.83
CA ASP A 127 17.07 -0.71 12.31
C ASP A 127 16.07 -1.21 11.26
N SER A 128 15.84 -2.52 11.21
CA SER A 128 14.82 -3.09 10.33
C SER A 128 13.40 -2.77 10.79
N ILE A 129 12.57 -2.36 9.84
CA ILE A 129 11.14 -2.16 10.02
C ILE A 129 10.46 -3.52 10.17
N VAL A 130 9.65 -3.66 11.20
CA VAL A 130 8.84 -4.85 11.45
C VAL A 130 7.49 -4.68 10.78
N TYR A 131 7.12 -5.64 9.95
CA TYR A 131 5.79 -5.80 9.40
C TYR A 131 5.12 -7.00 10.05
N GLY A 132 3.84 -6.89 10.40
CA GLY A 132 3.16 -8.00 11.02
C GLY A 132 1.66 -7.80 11.19
N ARG A 133 1.06 -8.88 11.68
CA ARG A 133 -0.36 -8.98 12.02
C ARG A 133 -0.48 -9.30 13.50
N GLN A 134 -1.25 -8.49 14.21
CA GLN A 134 -1.54 -8.69 15.62
C GLN A 134 -2.97 -9.19 15.75
N ARG A 135 -3.10 -10.48 16.06
CA ARG A 135 -4.39 -11.14 16.21
C ARG A 135 -4.79 -11.16 17.69
N TYR A 136 -5.70 -10.27 18.07
CA TYR A 136 -6.40 -10.35 19.35
C TYR A 136 -7.81 -10.89 19.14
N ALA A 137 -8.39 -11.50 20.18
CA ALA A 137 -9.68 -12.20 20.12
C ALA A 137 -10.83 -11.38 19.53
N SER A 138 -10.74 -10.04 19.55
CA SER A 138 -11.73 -9.11 19.00
C SER A 138 -11.20 -8.12 17.95
N ASN A 139 -9.90 -8.13 17.64
CA ASN A 139 -9.34 -7.20 16.65
C ASN A 139 -8.14 -7.79 15.90
N ASP A 140 -8.12 -7.58 14.59
CA ASP A 140 -7.12 -8.08 13.68
C ASP A 140 -6.40 -6.89 13.03
N SER A 141 -5.35 -6.43 13.71
CA SER A 141 -4.63 -5.21 13.32
C SER A 141 -3.39 -5.58 12.52
N LEU A 142 -3.26 -5.01 11.33
CA LEU A 142 -2.03 -5.04 10.55
C LEU A 142 -1.21 -3.80 10.88
N PHE A 143 0.12 -3.95 10.96
CA PHE A 143 0.99 -2.84 11.29
C PHE A 143 2.36 -2.93 10.62
N VAL A 144 2.98 -1.77 10.47
CA VAL A 144 4.42 -1.61 10.26
C VAL A 144 5.00 -0.79 11.42
N ARG A 145 6.19 -1.15 11.90
CA ARG A 145 6.81 -0.57 13.10
C ARG A 145 8.30 -0.35 12.93
N SER A 146 8.77 0.81 13.38
CA SER A 146 10.17 1.08 13.70
C SER A 146 10.37 1.13 15.22
N TYR A 147 11.55 0.71 15.66
CA TYR A 147 11.96 0.71 17.07
C TYR A 147 12.81 1.93 17.46
N GLY A 148 13.06 2.87 16.53
CA GLY A 148 13.69 4.15 16.85
C GLY A 148 15.14 4.07 17.32
N GLY A 149 15.92 3.11 16.79
CA GLY A 149 17.36 2.95 17.08
C GLY A 149 17.70 2.29 18.42
N ARG A 150 16.70 1.86 19.20
CA ARG A 150 16.88 1.24 20.53
C ARG A 150 16.25 -0.14 20.65
N GLY A 151 15.80 -0.71 19.53
CA GLY A 151 15.13 -2.00 19.50
C GLY A 151 13.92 -2.07 20.44
N VAL A 152 13.70 -3.24 21.02
CA VAL A 152 12.53 -3.51 21.86
C VAL A 152 12.59 -2.88 23.27
N VAL A 153 13.71 -2.26 23.64
CA VAL A 153 13.99 -1.81 25.01
C VAL A 153 13.20 -0.56 25.38
N ASP A 154 13.07 0.39 24.45
CA ASP A 154 12.43 1.69 24.71
C ASP A 154 11.16 1.87 23.87
N ARG A 155 10.01 1.54 24.47
CA ARG A 155 8.71 1.64 23.82
C ARG A 155 8.28 3.06 23.48
N SER A 156 8.84 4.06 24.17
CA SER A 156 8.48 5.47 23.92
C SER A 156 8.95 5.97 22.55
N ARG A 157 9.93 5.27 21.95
CA ARG A 157 10.51 5.57 20.64
C ARG A 157 9.86 4.82 19.49
N TRP A 158 8.96 3.89 19.79
CA TRP A 158 8.34 3.08 18.75
C TRP A 158 7.43 3.93 17.88
N GLN A 159 7.63 3.86 16.58
CA GLN A 159 6.73 4.43 15.60
C GLN A 159 5.96 3.28 14.98
N THR A 160 4.67 3.17 15.30
CA THR A 160 3.79 2.14 14.74
C THR A 160 2.74 2.80 13.89
N LEU A 161 2.62 2.35 12.64
CA LEU A 161 1.54 2.71 11.76
C LEU A 161 0.65 1.48 11.55
N ASN A 162 -0.62 1.60 11.94
CA ASN A 162 -1.62 0.60 11.65
C ASN A 162 -2.16 0.79 10.23
N PHE A 163 -2.55 -0.30 9.61
CA PHE A 163 -3.18 -0.26 8.29
C PHE A 163 -4.59 0.32 8.41
N PRO A 164 -5.10 1.00 7.36
CA PRO A 164 -6.46 1.54 7.36
C PRO A 164 -7.54 0.45 7.31
N TYR A 165 -7.19 -0.77 6.93
CA TYR A 165 -8.11 -1.91 6.83
C TYR A 165 -7.60 -3.12 7.60
N THR A 166 -8.52 -3.94 8.09
CA THR A 166 -8.20 -5.22 8.72
C THR A 166 -7.82 -6.27 7.67
N TYR A 167 -7.17 -7.35 8.10
CA TYR A 167 -6.89 -8.49 7.21
C TYR A 167 -8.16 -8.98 6.51
N GLN A 168 -9.26 -9.15 7.24
CA GLN A 168 -10.53 -9.64 6.68
C GLN A 168 -11.09 -8.69 5.62
N ALA A 169 -11.04 -7.38 5.87
CA ALA A 169 -11.45 -6.38 4.88
C ALA A 169 -10.60 -6.46 3.60
N LEU A 170 -9.32 -6.83 3.70
CA LEU A 170 -8.43 -6.92 2.55
C LEU A 170 -8.61 -8.20 1.73
N VAL A 171 -8.86 -9.36 2.37
CA VAL A 171 -8.85 -10.66 1.66
C VAL A 171 -10.19 -11.40 1.62
N ASN A 172 -11.19 -10.96 2.40
CA ASN A 172 -12.44 -11.69 2.59
C ASN A 172 -13.66 -10.79 2.37
N ASN A 173 -13.83 -10.33 1.14
CA ASN A 173 -14.97 -9.54 0.70
C ASN A 173 -15.99 -10.41 -0.05
N GLN A 174 -17.10 -9.77 -0.42
CA GLN A 174 -18.14 -10.38 -1.25
C GLN A 174 -18.31 -9.63 -2.56
N VAL A 175 -18.67 -10.38 -3.60
CA VAL A 175 -19.11 -9.84 -4.89
C VAL A 175 -20.53 -10.30 -5.13
N THR A 176 -21.49 -9.38 -5.09
CA THR A 176 -22.90 -9.68 -5.34
C THR A 176 -23.39 -8.98 -6.60
N GLY A 177 -24.32 -9.62 -7.29
CA GLY A 177 -24.87 -9.07 -8.50
C GLY A 177 -26.02 -9.88 -9.06
N ARG A 178 -26.46 -9.49 -10.25
CA ARG A 178 -27.52 -10.14 -11.01
C ARG A 178 -27.21 -10.24 -12.49
N ILE A 179 -27.81 -11.21 -13.13
CA ILE A 179 -27.73 -11.47 -14.56
C ILE A 179 -29.04 -11.02 -15.19
N VAL A 180 -28.92 -10.25 -16.25
CA VAL A 180 -30.05 -9.74 -17.01
C VAL A 180 -29.83 -9.96 -18.50
N ASP A 181 -30.90 -9.92 -19.27
CA ASP A 181 -30.86 -9.90 -20.73
C ASP A 181 -30.60 -8.49 -21.30
N ILE A 182 -30.70 -8.35 -22.62
CA ILE A 182 -30.56 -7.07 -23.32
C ILE A 182 -31.62 -6.03 -22.89
N ARG A 183 -32.81 -6.47 -22.45
CA ARG A 183 -33.91 -5.61 -21.98
C ARG A 183 -33.76 -5.23 -20.51
N GLY A 184 -32.91 -5.93 -19.76
CA GLY A 184 -32.72 -5.76 -18.33
C GLY A 184 -33.58 -6.70 -17.49
N ASP A 185 -34.27 -7.65 -18.11
CA ASP A 185 -35.10 -8.63 -17.43
C ASP A 185 -34.22 -9.71 -16.79
N PRO A 186 -34.55 -10.16 -15.56
CA PRO A 186 -33.80 -11.19 -14.87
C PRO A 186 -34.00 -12.57 -15.50
N VAL A 187 -33.05 -13.47 -15.28
CA VAL A 187 -33.16 -14.89 -15.72
C VAL A 187 -34.48 -15.51 -15.22
N PRO A 188 -35.32 -16.08 -16.12
CA PRO A 188 -36.62 -16.62 -15.75
C PRO A 188 -36.49 -17.94 -14.98
N LEU A 189 -36.91 -17.93 -13.71
CA LEU A 189 -36.73 -19.07 -12.78
C LEU A 189 -37.59 -20.30 -13.09
N GLY A 190 -38.60 -20.16 -13.96
CA GLY A 190 -39.47 -21.25 -14.39
C GLY A 190 -38.95 -22.05 -15.59
N ARG A 191 -37.82 -21.66 -16.20
CA ARG A 191 -37.28 -22.29 -17.41
C ARG A 191 -35.96 -22.99 -17.14
N ALA A 192 -36.01 -24.26 -16.72
CA ALA A 192 -34.84 -25.07 -16.35
C ALA A 192 -33.75 -25.08 -17.44
N ILE A 193 -34.13 -25.14 -18.72
CA ILE A 193 -33.19 -25.09 -19.86
C ILE A 193 -32.36 -23.81 -19.86
N ILE A 194 -32.91 -22.68 -19.43
CA ILE A 194 -32.16 -21.41 -19.36
C ILE A 194 -31.31 -21.39 -18.09
N VAL A 195 -31.92 -21.72 -16.95
CA VAL A 195 -31.29 -21.66 -15.62
C VAL A 195 -30.03 -22.56 -15.55
N ASP A 196 -30.10 -23.79 -16.06
CA ASP A 196 -28.99 -24.75 -15.99
C ASP A 196 -27.80 -24.38 -16.91
N ASN A 197 -28.03 -23.52 -17.90
CA ASN A 197 -27.03 -23.13 -18.90
C ASN A 197 -26.40 -21.76 -18.65
N VAL A 198 -26.89 -21.01 -17.66
CA VAL A 198 -26.31 -19.75 -17.23
C VAL A 198 -25.22 -20.01 -16.19
N ARG A 199 -24.02 -19.48 -16.46
CA ARG A 199 -22.85 -19.62 -15.59
C ARG A 199 -22.26 -18.26 -15.32
N VAL A 200 -21.87 -18.02 -14.06
CA VAL A 200 -21.05 -16.87 -13.68
C VAL A 200 -19.72 -17.34 -13.17
N ARG A 201 -18.64 -16.78 -13.69
CA ARG A 201 -17.27 -17.00 -13.23
C ARG A 201 -16.72 -15.71 -12.67
N LEU A 202 -16.02 -15.82 -11.55
CA LEU A 202 -15.23 -14.75 -10.98
C LEU A 202 -13.77 -15.19 -10.97
N TRP A 203 -12.92 -14.44 -11.65
CA TRP A 203 -11.47 -14.61 -11.63
C TRP A 203 -10.89 -13.78 -10.49
N THR A 204 -10.15 -14.44 -9.60
CA THR A 204 -9.50 -13.82 -8.44
C THR A 204 -8.11 -14.40 -8.25
N PRO A 205 -7.14 -13.58 -7.84
CA PRO A 205 -5.86 -14.07 -7.41
C PRO A 205 -6.00 -14.81 -6.08
N LYS A 206 -5.41 -16.00 -5.99
CA LYS A 206 -5.27 -16.77 -4.75
C LYS A 206 -3.82 -17.14 -4.57
N ALA A 207 -3.18 -16.52 -3.57
CA ALA A 207 -1.77 -16.69 -3.27
C ALA A 207 -0.86 -16.47 -4.50
N GLY A 208 -1.14 -15.39 -5.23
CA GLY A 208 -0.41 -15.00 -6.44
C GLY A 208 -0.85 -15.69 -7.72
N ARG A 209 -1.65 -16.75 -7.68
CA ARG A 209 -2.11 -17.40 -8.91
C ARG A 209 -3.49 -16.92 -9.29
N ASP A 210 -3.72 -16.64 -10.56
CA ASP A 210 -5.08 -16.37 -11.04
C ASP A 210 -5.89 -17.66 -10.98
N THR A 211 -7.02 -17.61 -10.30
CA THR A 211 -7.95 -18.74 -10.14
C THR A 211 -9.35 -18.25 -10.43
N PHE A 212 -10.27 -19.15 -10.75
CA PHE A 212 -11.67 -18.76 -10.89
C PHE A 212 -12.57 -19.63 -10.03
N GLU A 213 -13.63 -19.00 -9.52
CA GLU A 213 -14.78 -19.68 -8.96
C GLU A 213 -15.93 -19.60 -9.97
N GLN A 214 -16.60 -20.72 -10.20
CA GLN A 214 -17.77 -20.79 -11.06
C GLN A 214 -19.01 -21.09 -10.22
N LYS A 215 -20.07 -20.32 -10.43
CA LYS A 215 -21.41 -20.64 -9.94
C LYS A 215 -22.31 -21.00 -11.11
N ILE A 216 -22.97 -22.14 -10.97
CA ILE A 216 -24.13 -22.52 -11.77
C ILE A 216 -25.32 -21.95 -11.00
N GLN A 217 -26.11 -21.07 -11.60
CA GLN A 217 -27.27 -20.52 -10.90
C GLN A 217 -28.34 -21.60 -10.83
N ALA A 218 -28.40 -22.33 -9.71
CA ALA A 218 -29.54 -23.20 -9.39
C ALA A 218 -30.70 -22.41 -8.74
N ASP A 219 -30.43 -21.19 -8.24
CA ASP A 219 -31.40 -20.34 -7.56
C ASP A 219 -31.17 -18.87 -7.92
N ALA A 220 -32.20 -18.26 -8.52
CA ALA A 220 -32.38 -16.83 -8.77
C ALA A 220 -31.34 -16.17 -9.69
N ALA A 221 -31.78 -15.20 -10.51
CA ALA A 221 -30.96 -14.33 -11.36
C ALA A 221 -29.79 -13.60 -10.65
N ASN A 222 -29.57 -13.84 -9.36
CA ASN A 222 -28.54 -13.22 -8.52
C ASN A 222 -27.35 -14.17 -8.29
N PHE A 223 -26.15 -13.60 -8.14
CA PHE A 223 -24.94 -14.34 -7.77
C PHE A 223 -24.27 -13.67 -6.58
N THR A 224 -23.58 -14.49 -5.78
CA THR A 224 -22.78 -14.02 -4.64
C THR A 224 -21.49 -14.83 -4.59
N PHE A 225 -20.33 -14.18 -4.70
CA PHE A 225 -19.04 -14.78 -4.35
C PHE A 225 -18.61 -14.25 -2.98
N ALA A 226 -17.90 -15.07 -2.21
CA ALA A 226 -17.38 -14.72 -0.88
C ALA A 226 -15.90 -15.10 -0.82
N GLY A 227 -15.15 -14.56 0.16
CA GLY A 227 -13.70 -14.80 0.21
C GLY A 227 -12.93 -14.09 -0.89
N VAL A 228 -13.48 -12.98 -1.42
CA VAL A 228 -12.89 -12.26 -2.54
C VAL A 228 -11.90 -11.22 -2.02
N PRO A 229 -10.63 -11.25 -2.42
CA PRO A 229 -9.69 -10.20 -2.03
C PRO A 229 -10.08 -8.85 -2.62
N GLN A 230 -9.63 -7.75 -2.02
CA GLN A 230 -9.74 -6.44 -2.68
C GLN A 230 -8.97 -6.47 -4.01
N GLY A 231 -9.32 -5.60 -4.95
CA GLY A 231 -8.68 -5.59 -6.27
C GLY A 231 -9.67 -5.37 -7.40
N ILE A 232 -9.16 -5.35 -8.63
CA ILE A 232 -9.99 -5.35 -9.83
C ILE A 232 -10.07 -6.78 -10.33
N HIS A 233 -11.28 -7.35 -10.32
CA HIS A 233 -11.50 -8.75 -10.66
C HIS A 233 -12.39 -8.87 -11.89
N ARG A 234 -12.14 -9.91 -12.70
CA ARG A 234 -12.92 -10.17 -13.90
C ARG A 234 -14.12 -11.03 -13.55
N VAL A 235 -15.32 -10.53 -13.84
CA VAL A 235 -16.57 -11.29 -13.79
C VAL A 235 -17.00 -11.62 -15.21
N GLU A 236 -17.32 -12.88 -15.44
CA GLU A 236 -17.80 -13.40 -16.72
C GLU A 236 -19.16 -14.05 -16.50
N ALA A 237 -20.17 -13.59 -17.23
CA ALA A 237 -21.46 -14.28 -17.33
C ALA A 237 -21.56 -14.92 -18.71
N SER A 238 -21.96 -16.19 -18.76
CA SER A 238 -22.11 -16.92 -20.01
C SER A 238 -23.40 -17.73 -20.04
N LEU A 239 -23.97 -17.85 -21.24
CA LEU A 239 -25.10 -18.71 -21.56
C LEU A 239 -24.68 -19.67 -22.68
N ILE A 240 -24.87 -20.97 -22.45
CA ILE A 240 -24.67 -21.98 -23.48
C ILE A 240 -26.00 -22.24 -24.19
N ARG A 241 -26.07 -21.95 -25.49
CA ARG A 241 -27.21 -22.29 -26.34
C ARG A 241 -26.92 -23.59 -27.08
N PHE A 242 -27.81 -24.58 -26.90
CA PHE A 242 -27.76 -25.86 -27.61
C PHE A 242 -28.35 -25.75 -29.03
N THR A 243 -27.86 -24.79 -29.81
CA THR A 243 -28.08 -24.71 -31.26
C THR A 243 -27.12 -25.66 -31.99
N ILE A 244 -27.31 -25.84 -33.31
CA ILE A 244 -26.34 -26.52 -34.17
C ILE A 244 -25.75 -25.48 -35.14
N PRO A 245 -24.47 -25.08 -34.98
CA PRO A 245 -23.53 -25.43 -33.90
C PRO A 245 -23.91 -24.79 -32.56
N SER A 246 -23.41 -25.35 -31.45
CA SER A 246 -23.66 -24.79 -30.12
C SER A 246 -22.97 -23.44 -29.97
N GLU A 247 -23.67 -22.46 -29.43
CA GLU A 247 -23.17 -21.10 -29.27
C GLU A 247 -23.02 -20.77 -27.78
N THR A 248 -21.91 -20.11 -27.40
CA THR A 248 -21.76 -19.54 -26.06
C THR A 248 -21.82 -18.04 -26.16
N LEU A 249 -22.84 -17.45 -25.54
CA LEU A 249 -22.92 -16.00 -25.36
C LEU A 249 -22.21 -15.62 -24.09
N THR A 250 -21.31 -14.64 -24.15
CA THR A 250 -20.48 -14.25 -23.01
C THR A 250 -20.49 -12.73 -22.83
N THR A 251 -20.46 -12.29 -21.57
CA THR A 251 -20.24 -10.90 -21.18
C THR A 251 -19.21 -10.87 -20.08
N VAL A 252 -18.24 -9.97 -20.23
CA VAL A 252 -17.12 -9.81 -19.30
C VAL A 252 -17.14 -8.39 -18.76
N GLN A 253 -16.95 -8.25 -17.45
CA GLN A 253 -16.84 -6.97 -16.77
C GLN A 253 -15.74 -7.02 -15.73
N ASP A 254 -14.88 -5.99 -15.70
CA ASP A 254 -13.93 -5.78 -14.62
C ASP A 254 -14.64 -5.04 -13.48
N VAL A 255 -14.56 -5.60 -12.27
CA VAL A 255 -15.29 -5.16 -11.09
C VAL A 255 -14.31 -4.80 -9.98
N PRO A 256 -14.28 -3.54 -9.51
CA PRO A 256 -13.48 -3.16 -8.36
C PRO A 256 -14.13 -3.68 -7.07
N VAL A 257 -13.39 -4.48 -6.31
CA VAL A 257 -13.76 -4.99 -4.99
C VAL A 257 -13.02 -4.17 -3.96
N TYR A 258 -13.79 -3.39 -3.21
CA TYR A 258 -13.26 -2.50 -2.18
C TYR A 258 -13.13 -3.22 -0.83
N PRO A 259 -12.11 -2.86 -0.03
CA PRO A 259 -11.89 -3.53 1.24
C PRO A 259 -13.01 -3.27 2.25
N GLY A 260 -13.56 -4.34 2.82
CA GLY A 260 -14.64 -4.32 3.80
C GLY A 260 -16.04 -4.15 3.23
N SER A 261 -16.20 -3.47 2.09
CA SER A 261 -17.50 -3.27 1.43
C SER A 261 -17.78 -4.27 0.30
N GLY A 262 -16.72 -4.79 -0.32
CA GLY A 262 -16.79 -5.66 -1.49
C GLY A 262 -17.25 -4.93 -2.75
N ALA A 263 -17.83 -5.70 -3.68
CA ALA A 263 -18.58 -5.18 -4.82
C ALA A 263 -20.03 -5.63 -4.72
N ARG A 264 -20.97 -4.71 -4.91
CA ARG A 264 -22.40 -4.97 -4.76
C ARG A 264 -23.14 -4.52 -6.01
N ASP A 265 -24.29 -5.14 -6.24
CA ASP A 265 -25.22 -4.79 -7.31
C ASP A 265 -24.58 -4.80 -8.70
N VAL A 266 -23.63 -5.72 -8.93
CA VAL A 266 -23.01 -5.93 -10.24
C VAL A 266 -24.06 -6.43 -11.22
N ILE A 267 -24.21 -5.78 -12.37
CA ILE A 267 -25.20 -6.17 -13.38
C ILE A 267 -24.46 -6.76 -14.58
N MET A 268 -24.62 -8.06 -14.78
CA MET A 268 -24.08 -8.77 -15.94
C MET A 268 -25.18 -8.89 -17.01
N ARG A 269 -25.03 -8.18 -18.12
CA ARG A 269 -26.00 -8.18 -19.22
C ARG A 269 -25.55 -9.13 -20.34
N ILE A 270 -26.22 -10.27 -20.48
CA ILE A 270 -25.93 -11.23 -21.57
C ILE A 270 -26.62 -10.74 -22.85
N PRO A 271 -25.98 -10.83 -24.04
CA PRO A 271 -26.54 -10.39 -25.32
C PRO A 271 -27.58 -11.37 -25.86
N VAL A 272 -28.62 -11.59 -25.09
CA VAL A 272 -29.76 -12.44 -25.41
C VAL A 272 -31.04 -11.76 -24.96
N ASP A 273 -32.17 -12.24 -25.43
CA ASP A 273 -33.50 -11.88 -24.97
C ASP A 273 -34.13 -13.15 -24.38
N TRP A 274 -34.60 -13.12 -23.14
CA TRP A 274 -35.14 -14.34 -22.51
C TRP A 274 -36.42 -14.83 -23.19
N ASP A 275 -37.15 -13.95 -23.87
CA ASP A 275 -38.38 -14.32 -24.58
C ASP A 275 -38.10 -15.08 -25.89
N ASP A 276 -36.89 -14.94 -26.45
CA ASP A 276 -36.47 -15.55 -27.71
C ASP A 276 -35.83 -16.96 -27.54
N ILE A 277 -35.81 -17.49 -26.31
CA ILE A 277 -35.22 -18.80 -25.93
C ILE A 277 -36.26 -19.72 -25.29
#